data_AF-A0A8T1VS09-F1
#
_entry.id   AF-A0A8T1VS09-F1
#
_cell.length_a   1.000
_cell.length_b   1.000
_cell.length_c   1.000
_cell.angle_alpha   90.00
_cell.angle_beta   90.00
_cell.angle_gamma   90.00
#
_symmetry.space_group_name_H-M   'P 1'
#
loop_
_entity.id
_entity.type
_entity.pdbx_description
1 polymer ?
#
loop_
_entity_poly.entity_id
_entity_poly.type
_entity_poly.pdbx_seq_one_letter_code
_entity_poly.pdbx_strand_id
1 'polypeptide(L)'
;MADKAQEPGCWQLKAAYEQCFDQWYKDVFLKQKANGKVGCQKEYEAYTTCYLGELDQDKTLMEGLKSVMSPEVKERYEAQAQQRQAKAAK
;
A
#
# COMPACT_ATOMS: atom_id res chain seq x y z
N MET A 1 -29.39 3.38 -2.77
CA MET A 1 -28.03 2.82 -2.93
C MET A 1 -27.16 4.01 -3.31
N ALA A 2 -26.56 4.66 -2.32
CA ALA A 2 -25.95 5.98 -2.50
C ALA A 2 -24.50 5.85 -2.94
N ASP A 3 -24.29 6.23 -4.19
CA ASP A 3 -23.12 6.93 -4.71
C ASP A 3 -22.32 7.66 -3.61
N LYS A 4 -21.05 7.31 -3.47
CA LYS A 4 -20.07 8.09 -2.70
C LYS A 4 -18.85 8.36 -3.58
N ALA A 5 -19.07 9.11 -4.65
CA ALA A 5 -18.02 9.82 -5.34
C ALA A 5 -17.65 11.09 -4.53
N GLN A 6 -16.66 11.01 -3.63
CA GLN A 6 -15.99 12.21 -3.11
C GLN A 6 -14.63 11.85 -2.52
N GLU A 7 -13.59 12.55 -3.00
CA GLU A 7 -12.14 12.32 -2.83
C GLU A 7 -11.60 11.19 -3.72
N PRO A 8 -10.42 11.34 -4.36
CA PRO A 8 -9.80 10.22 -5.05
C PRO A 8 -9.39 9.20 -4.00
N GLY A 9 -10.34 8.37 -3.57
CA GLY A 9 -10.13 7.36 -2.56
C GLY A 9 -8.96 6.49 -2.98
N CYS A 10 -8.30 5.86 -2.01
CA CYS A 10 -7.12 5.04 -2.28
C CYS A 10 -7.34 4.03 -3.42
N TRP A 11 -8.60 3.67 -3.71
CA TRP A 11 -9.09 2.94 -4.88
C TRP A 11 -8.72 3.52 -6.26
N GLN A 12 -8.74 4.83 -6.47
CA GLN A 12 -8.29 5.42 -7.74
C GLN A 12 -6.77 5.33 -7.92
N LEU A 13 -6.02 5.56 -6.83
CA LEU A 13 -4.57 5.34 -6.80
C LEU A 13 -4.24 3.86 -6.99
N LYS A 14 -5.04 2.97 -6.42
CA LYS A 14 -4.96 1.51 -6.61
C LYS A 14 -5.16 1.16 -8.08
N ALA A 15 -6.23 1.65 -8.71
CA ALA A 15 -6.52 1.38 -10.11
C ALA A 15 -5.39 1.85 -11.05
N ALA A 16 -4.83 3.03 -10.80
CA ALA A 16 -3.68 3.54 -11.54
C ALA A 16 -2.42 2.67 -11.33
N TYR A 17 -2.13 2.29 -10.08
CA TYR A 17 -1.03 1.39 -9.75
C TYR A 17 -1.22 0.01 -10.39
N GLU A 18 -2.40 -0.59 -10.31
CA GLU A 18 -2.72 -1.90 -10.87
C GLU A 18 -2.60 -1.90 -12.40
N GLN A 19 -3.08 -0.86 -13.09
CA GLN A 19 -2.90 -0.75 -14.54
C GLN A 19 -1.42 -0.71 -14.94
N CYS A 20 -0.63 0.08 -14.21
CA CYS A 20 0.81 0.17 -14.46
C CYS A 20 1.52 -1.15 -14.10
N PHE A 21 1.14 -1.78 -12.99
CA PHE A 21 1.68 -3.06 -12.54
C PHE A 21 1.35 -4.18 -13.52
N ASP A 22 0.12 -4.24 -14.06
CA ASP A 22 -0.31 -5.28 -14.99
C ASP A 22 0.47 -5.20 -16.31
N GLN A 23 0.70 -3.98 -16.81
CA GLN A 23 1.56 -3.74 -17.97
C GLN A 23 3.02 -4.14 -17.68
N TRP A 24 3.58 -3.70 -16.56
CA TRP A 24 4.94 -4.07 -16.16
C TRP A 24 5.07 -5.58 -15.93
N TYR A 25 4.06 -6.22 -15.35
CA TYR A 25 4.06 -7.64 -15.08
C TYR A 25 4.06 -8.44 -16.38
N LYS A 26 3.22 -8.06 -17.36
CA LYS A 26 3.15 -8.69 -18.69
C LYS A 26 4.41 -8.46 -19.54
N ASP A 27 4.94 -7.25 -19.55
CA ASP A 27 6.04 -6.89 -20.45
C ASP A 27 7.44 -7.07 -19.86
N VAL A 28 7.57 -7.01 -18.54
CA VAL A 28 8.87 -6.95 -17.88
C VAL A 28 9.08 -8.14 -16.96
N PHE A 29 8.13 -8.43 -16.06
CA PHE A 29 8.26 -9.55 -15.12
C PHE A 29 8.17 -10.91 -15.84
N LEU A 30 7.10 -11.14 -16.60
CA LEU A 30 6.89 -12.39 -17.35
C LEU A 30 7.96 -12.62 -18.43
N LYS A 31 8.52 -11.56 -19.01
CA LYS A 31 9.59 -11.64 -20.00
C LYS A 31 10.99 -11.72 -19.37
N GLN A 32 11.10 -11.86 -18.05
CA GLN A 32 12.35 -11.84 -17.27
C GLN A 32 13.25 -10.60 -17.50
N LYS A 33 12.68 -9.51 -18.02
CA LYS A 33 13.40 -8.24 -18.26
C LYS A 33 13.45 -7.33 -17.05
N ALA A 34 12.84 -7.75 -15.94
CA ALA A 34 12.76 -6.96 -14.72
C ALA A 34 14.13 -6.55 -14.16
N ASN A 35 15.18 -7.35 -14.33
CA ASN A 35 16.54 -7.03 -13.82
C ASN A 35 16.51 -6.47 -12.37
N GLY A 36 15.59 -6.97 -11.53
CA GLY A 36 15.40 -6.50 -10.15
C GLY A 36 14.74 -5.12 -9.99
N LYS A 37 14.32 -4.43 -11.05
CA LYS A 37 13.63 -3.12 -11.00
C LYS A 37 12.12 -3.27 -11.02
N VAL A 38 11.48 -2.89 -9.92
CA VAL A 38 10.02 -2.82 -9.79
C VAL A 38 9.49 -1.62 -10.58
N GLY A 39 8.48 -1.84 -11.42
CA GLY A 39 7.74 -0.76 -12.07
C GLY A 39 6.77 -0.08 -11.11
N CYS A 40 6.39 1.17 -11.41
CA CYS A 40 5.26 1.86 -10.76
C CYS A 40 5.45 2.11 -9.25
N GLN A 41 6.69 2.26 -8.79
CA GLN A 41 7.04 2.45 -7.38
C GLN A 41 6.44 3.74 -6.80
N LYS A 42 6.30 4.80 -7.61
CA LYS A 42 5.67 6.06 -7.20
C LYS A 42 4.17 5.89 -6.96
N GLU A 43 3.45 5.29 -7.90
CA GLU A 43 2.02 4.99 -7.73
C GLU A 43 1.79 4.01 -6.57
N TYR A 44 2.68 3.03 -6.38
CA TYR A 44 2.64 2.11 -5.25
C TYR A 44 2.78 2.83 -3.92
N GLU A 45 3.75 3.73 -3.79
CA GLU A 45 3.98 4.49 -2.55
C GLU A 45 2.80 5.41 -2.22
N ALA A 46 2.23 6.08 -3.24
CA ALA A 46 1.04 6.92 -3.08
C ALA A 46 -0.19 6.10 -2.66
N TYR A 47 -0.44 4.97 -3.31
CA TYR A 47 -1.51 4.04 -2.95
C TYR A 47 -1.32 3.50 -1.52
N THR A 48 -0.12 3.01 -1.20
CA THR A 48 0.18 2.36 0.08
C THR A 48 0.09 3.35 1.23
N THR A 49 0.50 4.61 1.03
CA THR A 49 0.37 5.66 2.04
C THR A 49 -1.08 5.96 2.36
N CYS A 50 -1.92 6.07 1.31
CA CYS A 50 -3.36 6.26 1.46
C CYS A 50 -4.02 5.05 2.14
N TYR A 51 -3.74 3.83 1.64
CA TYR A 51 -4.30 2.59 2.14
C TYR A 51 -3.95 2.32 3.59
N LEU A 52 -2.68 2.54 3.98
CA LEU A 52 -2.25 2.41 5.38
C LEU A 52 -2.90 3.45 6.30
N GLY A 53 -3.12 4.67 5.79
CA GLY A 53 -3.83 5.72 6.54
C GLY A 53 -5.29 5.33 6.82
N GLU A 54 -5.96 4.73 5.84
CA GLU A 54 -7.32 4.21 6.00
C GLU A 54 -7.34 2.95 6.90
N LEU A 55 -6.34 2.07 6.77
CA LEU A 55 -6.20 0.88 7.62
C LEU A 55 -5.96 1.23 9.10
N ASP A 56 -5.24 2.31 9.38
CA ASP A 56 -4.94 2.76 10.76
C ASP A 56 -6.20 3.30 11.47
N GLN A 57 -7.16 3.82 10.71
CA GLN A 57 -8.46 4.22 11.26
C GLN A 57 -9.25 3.00 11.77
N ASP A 58 -9.09 1.84 11.13
CA ASP A 58 -9.77 0.60 11.49
C ASP A 58 -8.92 -0.26 12.45
N LYS A 59 -8.83 0.21 13.70
CA LYS A 59 -8.01 -0.41 14.75
C LYS A 59 -8.33 -1.88 14.98
N THR A 60 -9.60 -2.28 14.86
CA THR A 60 -10.05 -3.67 15.06
C THR A 60 -9.52 -4.59 13.97
N LEU A 61 -9.52 -4.13 12.72
CA LEU A 61 -8.95 -4.85 11.58
C LEU A 61 -7.44 -4.99 11.69
N MET A 62 -6.76 -3.92 12.10
CA MET A 62 -5.32 -3.91 12.36
C MET A 62 -4.92 -4.86 13.50
N GLU A 63 -5.66 -4.89 14.60
CA GLU A 63 -5.42 -5.82 15.71
C GLU A 63 -5.58 -7.27 15.26
N GLY A 64 -6.62 -7.57 14.47
CA GLY A 64 -6.82 -8.89 13.86
C GLY A 64 -5.67 -9.28 12.93
N LEU A 65 -5.23 -8.34 12.08
CA LEU A 65 -4.12 -8.55 11.15
C LEU A 65 -2.80 -8.79 11.89
N LYS A 66 -2.51 -8.00 12.94
CA LYS A 66 -1.35 -8.18 13.82
C LYS A 66 -1.36 -9.52 14.56
N SER A 67 -2.54 -10.07 14.85
CA SER A 67 -2.67 -11.39 15.50
C SER A 67 -2.34 -12.56 14.57
N VAL A 68 -2.48 -12.39 13.25
CA VAL A 68 -2.16 -13.42 12.25
C VAL A 68 -0.80 -13.19 11.57
N MET A 69 -0.20 -12.01 11.76
CA MET A 69 1.15 -11.70 11.28
C MET A 69 2.22 -12.44 12.08
N SER A 70 3.25 -12.91 11.38
CA SER A 70 4.48 -13.40 12.02
C SER A 70 5.12 -12.30 12.87
N PRO A 71 5.75 -12.64 14.02
CA PRO A 71 6.29 -11.66 14.95
C PRO A 71 7.31 -10.70 14.32
N GLU A 72 8.15 -11.18 13.40
CA GLU A 72 9.09 -10.34 12.64
C GLU A 72 8.41 -9.29 11.75
N VAL A 73 7.26 -9.65 11.16
CA VAL A 73 6.49 -8.75 10.28
C VAL A 73 5.76 -7.71 11.12
N LYS A 74 5.22 -8.15 12.27
CA LYS A 74 4.56 -7.27 13.24
C LYS A 74 5.52 -6.19 13.75
N GLU A 75 6.71 -6.57 14.18
CA GLU A 75 7.71 -5.64 14.70
C GLU A 75 8.15 -4.62 13.64
N ARG A 76 8.40 -5.07 12.39
CA ARG A 76 8.70 -4.17 11.26
C ARG A 76 7.56 -3.21 10.95
N TYR A 77 6.32 -3.68 11.03
CA TYR A 77 5.15 -2.85 10.76
C TYR A 77 4.99 -1.76 11.82
N GLU A 78 5.17 -2.10 13.10
CA GLU A 78 5.10 -1.16 14.22
C GLU A 78 6.24 -0.14 14.16
N ALA A 79 7.46 -0.57 13.83
CA ALA A 79 8.59 0.34 13.62
C ALA A 79 8.34 1.33 12.46
N GLN A 80 7.76 0.86 11.34
CA GLN A 80 7.38 1.75 10.24
C GLN A 80 6.24 2.70 10.61
N ALA A 81 5.25 2.23 11.37
CA ALA A 81 4.15 3.07 11.85
C ALA A 81 4.67 4.22 12.74
N GLN A 82 5.61 3.91 13.65
CA GLN A 82 6.27 4.90 14.48
C GLN A 82 7.09 5.91 13.65
N GLN A 83 7.84 5.45 12.64
CA GLN A 83 8.57 6.35 11.74
C GLN A 83 7.64 7.27 10.94
N ARG A 84 6.48 6.78 10.51
CA ARG A 84 5.46 7.59 9.82
C ARG A 84 4.88 8.66 10.74
N GLN A 85 4.55 8.31 11.99
CA GLN A 85 4.07 9.28 12.98
C GLN A 85 5.13 10.32 13.35
N ALA A 86 6.40 9.91 13.49
CA ALA A 86 7.51 10.82 13.78
C ALA A 86 7.80 11.80 12.62
N LYS A 87 7.61 11.39 11.36
CA LYS A 87 7.71 12.28 10.20
C LYS A 87 6.50 13.22 10.06
N ALA A 88 5.31 12.81 10.48
CA ALA A 88 4.12 13.65 10.44
C ALA A 88 4.09 14.71 11.55
N ALA A 89 4.82 14.49 12.65
CA ALA A 89 4.92 15.39 13.80
C ALA A 89 6.05 16.43 13.71
N LYS A 90 6.80 16.49 12.61
CA LYS A 90 7.96 17.37 12.40
C LYS A 90 7.74 18.25 11.17
#